data_AF-A0A3D5JAB5-F1
#
_entry.id   AF-A0A3D5JAB5-F1
#
_cell.length_a   1.000
_cell.length_b   1.000
_cell.length_c   1.000
_cell.angle_alpha   90.00
_cell.angle_beta   90.00
_cell.angle_gamma   90.00
#
_symmetry.space_group_name_H-M   'P 1'
#
loop_
_entity.id
_entity.type
_entity.pdbx_description
1 polymer ?
#
loop_
_entity_poly.entity_id
_entity_poly.type
_entity_poly.pdbx_seq_one_letter_code
_entity_poly.pdbx_strand_id
1 'polypeptide(L)'
;MRWLTGLFLLMMFSYQISFAALSSWVQGNVFVQGEAFELVVEAEEDGDLRIPEMDGLKILSRSTQSQTSIINGSISKVHRWIFTILPNQAGVLRIPPFQLGNEQTEEIQLEIADRKSHQMALPIDIAARVEPRQVYPQQQLVLEIRLERGVLVENESLTP
;
A
#
# COMPACT_ATOMS: atom_id res chain seq x y z
N MET A 1 47.35 23.65 18.65
CA MET A 1 46.16 22.81 18.89
C MET A 1 44.89 23.64 19.18
N ARG A 2 44.65 24.76 18.47
CA ARG A 2 43.41 25.59 18.61
C ARG A 2 42.50 25.55 17.37
N TRP A 3 42.94 24.82 16.34
CA TRP A 3 42.24 24.66 15.06
C TRP A 3 41.51 23.31 14.97
N LEU A 4 41.73 22.40 15.94
CA LEU A 4 41.09 21.09 15.98
C LEU A 4 39.74 21.13 16.71
N THR A 5 39.52 22.11 17.59
CA THR A 5 38.26 22.28 18.33
C THR A 5 37.16 22.97 17.50
N GLY A 6 37.50 23.66 16.41
CA GLY A 6 36.53 24.24 15.48
C GLY A 6 35.90 23.22 14.53
N LEU A 7 36.64 22.15 14.19
CA LEU A 7 36.17 21.12 13.26
C LEU A 7 35.15 20.15 13.90
N PHE A 8 35.19 20.00 15.23
CA PHE A 8 34.24 19.16 15.97
C PHE A 8 32.86 19.83 16.16
N LEU A 9 32.80 21.16 16.12
CA LEU A 9 31.54 21.90 16.32
C LEU A 9 30.69 21.99 15.04
N LEU A 10 31.28 21.81 13.85
CA LEU A 10 30.55 21.84 12.57
C LEU A 10 29.88 20.51 12.21
N MET A 11 30.25 19.41 12.89
CA MET A 11 29.69 18.08 12.64
C MET A 11 28.38 17.81 13.40
N MET A 12 27.95 18.75 14.26
CA MET A 12 26.68 18.73 15.00
C MET A 12 25.55 19.47 14.27
N PHE A 13 25.72 19.84 12.99
CA PHE A 13 24.60 20.27 12.15
C PHE A 13 23.82 19.03 11.66
N SER A 14 23.27 18.33 12.65
CA SER A 14 21.83 18.03 12.71
C SER A 14 21.26 17.45 11.43
N TYR A 15 21.28 16.11 11.34
CA TYR A 15 20.28 15.37 10.58
C TYR A 15 18.91 15.68 11.19
N GLN A 16 18.25 16.73 10.72
CA GLN A 16 16.82 16.91 10.93
C GLN A 16 16.13 15.89 10.03
N ILE A 17 15.72 14.76 10.61
CA ILE A 17 14.81 13.83 9.95
C ILE A 17 13.45 14.52 9.97
N SER A 18 13.12 15.21 8.88
CA SER A 18 11.76 15.69 8.65
C SER A 18 10.86 14.48 8.45
N PHE A 19 9.94 14.26 9.39
CA PHE A 19 8.82 13.36 9.17
C PHE A 19 7.87 14.08 8.20
N ALA A 20 7.60 13.49 7.03
CA ALA A 20 6.65 14.07 6.09
C ALA A 20 5.24 13.93 6.68
N ALA A 21 4.48 15.02 6.78
CA ALA A 21 3.13 14.95 7.35
C ALA A 21 2.12 14.36 6.37
N LEU A 22 2.52 14.14 5.10
CA LEU A 22 1.77 13.46 4.05
C LEU A 22 2.58 12.27 3.51
N SER A 23 1.99 11.07 3.49
CA SER A 23 2.63 9.84 3.03
C SER A 23 1.69 8.99 2.17
N SER A 24 2.25 8.12 1.32
CA SER A 24 1.46 7.18 0.51
C SER A 24 2.15 5.85 0.33
N TRP A 25 1.37 4.76 0.32
CA TRP A 25 1.87 3.41 0.09
C TRP A 25 0.81 2.51 -0.52
N VAL A 26 1.24 1.49 -1.24
CA VAL A 26 0.38 0.45 -1.82
C VAL A 26 0.29 -0.76 -0.90
N GLN A 27 -0.87 -1.41 -0.88
CA GLN A 27 -1.08 -2.68 -0.19
C GLN A 27 -1.00 -3.83 -1.18
N GLY A 28 -0.04 -4.72 -0.98
CA GLY A 28 0.21 -5.87 -1.84
C GLY A 28 1.70 -6.03 -2.13
N ASN A 29 2.06 -7.23 -2.59
CA ASN A 29 3.44 -7.58 -2.95
C ASN A 29 3.60 -7.89 -4.44
N VAL A 30 2.51 -8.25 -5.11
CA VAL A 30 2.47 -8.57 -6.54
C VAL A 30 1.28 -7.83 -7.12
N PHE A 31 1.51 -7.14 -8.23
CA PHE A 31 0.48 -6.37 -8.92
C PHE A 31 0.30 -6.95 -10.32
N VAL A 32 -0.93 -7.24 -10.70
CA VAL A 32 -1.25 -7.93 -11.95
C VAL A 32 -2.24 -7.10 -12.74
N GLN A 33 -2.05 -7.04 -14.06
CA GLN A 33 -2.96 -6.32 -14.94
C GLN A 33 -4.42 -6.78 -14.75
N GLY A 34 -5.30 -5.81 -14.50
CA GLY A 34 -6.72 -6.02 -14.27
C GLY A 34 -7.07 -6.64 -12.91
N GLU A 35 -6.14 -6.72 -11.96
CA GLU A 35 -6.42 -7.03 -10.56
C GLU A 35 -6.33 -5.75 -9.73
N ALA A 36 -7.35 -5.49 -8.93
CA ALA A 36 -7.41 -4.27 -8.14
C ALA A 36 -6.52 -4.39 -6.89
N PHE A 37 -5.86 -3.30 -6.53
CA PHE A 37 -5.11 -3.18 -5.28
C PHE A 37 -5.50 -1.89 -4.55
N GLU A 38 -5.12 -1.80 -3.28
CA GLU A 38 -5.38 -0.61 -2.46
C GLU A 38 -4.14 0.28 -2.41
N LEU A 39 -4.35 1.57 -2.64
CA LEU A 39 -3.38 2.63 -2.38
C LEU A 39 -3.91 3.46 -1.23
N VAL A 40 -3.07 3.66 -0.22
CA VAL A 40 -3.39 4.47 0.95
C VAL A 40 -2.56 5.74 0.91
N VAL A 41 -3.22 6.87 1.13
CA VAL A 41 -2.61 8.17 1.36
C VAL A 41 -3.01 8.63 2.75
N GLU A 42 -2.05 9.03 3.57
CA GLU A 42 -2.27 9.41 4.96
C GLU A 42 -1.65 10.79 5.24
N ALA A 43 -2.40 11.62 5.97
CA ALA A 43 -1.94 12.92 6.43
C ALA A 43 -2.29 13.18 7.89
N GLU A 44 -1.44 13.91 8.61
CA GLU A 44 -1.75 14.41 9.96
C GLU A 44 -2.47 15.77 9.94
N GLU A 45 -2.45 16.47 8.81
CA GLU A 45 -3.10 17.76 8.62
C GLU A 45 -4.47 17.65 7.92
N ASP A 46 -5.38 18.58 8.25
CA ASP A 46 -6.66 18.75 7.57
C ASP A 46 -6.46 19.42 6.20
N GLY A 47 -7.12 18.92 5.15
CA GLY A 47 -7.13 19.59 3.85
C GLY A 47 -7.79 18.78 2.74
N ASP A 48 -7.90 19.39 1.57
CA ASP A 48 -8.39 18.73 0.36
C ASP A 48 -7.24 18.08 -0.40
N LEU A 49 -7.24 16.74 -0.44
CA LEU A 49 -6.25 15.97 -1.20
C LEU A 49 -6.47 16.16 -2.70
N ARG A 50 -5.45 16.66 -3.39
CA ARG A 50 -5.41 16.76 -4.86
C ARG A 50 -4.85 15.47 -5.42
N ILE A 51 -5.64 14.83 -6.29
CA ILE A 51 -5.31 13.55 -6.90
C ILE A 51 -4.71 13.81 -8.27
N PRO A 52 -3.49 13.32 -8.53
CA PRO A 52 -2.86 13.47 -9.83
C PRO A 52 -3.57 12.59 -10.88
N GLU A 53 -3.42 12.94 -12.14
CA GLU A 53 -3.75 12.02 -13.22
C GLU A 53 -2.75 10.85 -13.20
N MET A 54 -3.25 9.63 -13.37
CA MET A 54 -2.43 8.42 -13.33
C MET A 54 -2.54 7.69 -14.66
N ASP A 55 -1.45 7.68 -15.42
CA ASP A 55 -1.40 6.94 -16.68
C ASP A 55 -1.32 5.44 -16.41
N GLY A 56 -2.16 4.68 -17.10
CA GLY A 56 -2.19 3.21 -16.97
C GLY A 56 -2.91 2.69 -15.71
N LEU A 57 -3.39 3.56 -14.82
CA LEU A 57 -4.05 3.21 -13.56
C LEU A 57 -5.45 3.83 -13.51
N LYS A 58 -6.47 3.02 -13.20
CA LYS A 58 -7.85 3.48 -13.07
C LYS A 58 -8.30 3.43 -11.62
N ILE A 59 -8.77 4.55 -11.09
CA ILE A 59 -9.39 4.59 -9.76
C ILE A 59 -10.81 4.03 -9.88
N LEU A 60 -11.09 2.92 -9.18
CA LEU A 60 -12.40 2.29 -9.12
C LEU A 60 -13.26 2.86 -8.00
N SER A 61 -12.65 3.12 -6.85
CA SER A 61 -13.32 3.68 -5.69
C SER A 61 -12.38 4.51 -4.84
N ARG A 62 -12.95 5.41 -4.03
CA ARG A 62 -12.25 6.18 -3.01
C ARG A 62 -13.07 6.16 -1.73
N SER A 63 -12.40 5.85 -0.62
CA SER A 63 -12.91 6.01 0.74
C SER A 63 -12.05 7.01 1.50
N THR A 64 -12.64 7.75 2.43
CA THR A 64 -11.92 8.68 3.31
C THR A 64 -12.26 8.36 4.75
N GLN A 65 -11.25 8.30 5.59
CA GLN A 65 -11.35 8.02 7.02
C GLN A 65 -10.62 9.14 7.79
N SER A 66 -11.17 9.55 8.92
CA SER A 66 -10.50 10.47 9.83
C SER A 66 -10.55 9.91 11.24
N GLN A 67 -9.41 9.89 11.90
CA GLN A 67 -9.24 9.35 13.25
C GLN A 67 -8.64 10.41 14.15
N THR A 68 -9.38 10.81 15.19
CA THR A 68 -8.88 11.69 16.25
C THR A 68 -8.53 10.86 17.48
N SER A 69 -7.33 11.03 18.01
CA SER A 69 -6.87 10.39 19.25
C SER A 69 -6.53 11.45 20.30
N ILE A 70 -6.84 11.16 21.56
CA ILE A 70 -6.51 12.03 22.70
C ILE A 70 -5.73 11.20 23.71
N ILE A 71 -4.43 11.43 23.82
CA ILE A 71 -3.53 10.68 24.71
C ILE A 71 -2.85 11.67 25.65
N ASN A 72 -3.10 11.55 26.97
CA ASN A 72 -2.55 12.43 28.00
C ASN A 72 -2.74 13.94 27.74
N GLY A 73 -3.89 14.31 27.15
CA GLY A 73 -4.20 15.71 26.78
C GLY A 73 -3.58 16.17 25.46
N SER A 74 -2.75 15.36 24.81
CA SER A 74 -2.30 15.58 23.44
C SER A 74 -3.38 15.10 22.46
N ILE A 75 -3.79 15.97 21.53
CA ILE A 75 -4.74 15.66 20.47
C ILE A 75 -3.96 15.38 19.19
N SER A 76 -4.15 14.22 18.59
CA SER A 76 -3.68 13.90 17.24
C SER A 76 -4.84 13.59 16.32
N LYS A 77 -4.73 13.97 15.04
CA LYS A 77 -5.73 13.71 14.02
C LYS A 77 -5.03 13.12 12.80
N VAL A 78 -5.60 12.07 12.24
CA VAL A 78 -5.06 11.38 11.07
C VAL A 78 -6.15 11.26 10.02
N HIS A 79 -5.84 11.68 8.79
CA HIS A 79 -6.68 11.59 7.61
C HIS A 79 -6.15 10.51 6.69
N ARG A 80 -7.01 9.60 6.25
CA ARG A 80 -6.63 8.50 5.37
C ARG A 80 -7.56 8.43 4.16
N TRP A 81 -6.99 8.52 2.98
CA TRP A 81 -7.67 8.27 1.72
C TRP A 81 -7.26 6.90 1.20
N ILE A 82 -8.24 6.03 1.00
CA ILE A 82 -8.03 4.66 0.50
C ILE A 82 -8.61 4.60 -0.91
N PHE A 83 -7.76 4.28 -1.87
CA PHE A 83 -8.09 4.20 -3.28
C PHE A 83 -8.04 2.74 -3.72
N THR A 84 -9.13 2.27 -4.33
CA THR A 84 -9.08 1.02 -5.08
C THR A 84 -8.62 1.32 -6.50
N ILE A 85 -7.45 0.82 -6.88
CA ILE A 85 -6.82 1.09 -8.17
C ILE A 85 -6.80 -0.18 -9.02
N LEU A 86 -7.15 -0.05 -10.28
CA LEU A 86 -7.07 -1.11 -11.30
C LEU A 86 -6.02 -0.75 -12.36
N PRO A 87 -4.92 -1.50 -12.47
CA PRO A 87 -3.95 -1.33 -13.53
C PRO A 87 -4.53 -1.85 -14.85
N ASN A 88 -4.55 -0.99 -15.87
CA ASN A 88 -5.12 -1.33 -17.18
C ASN A 88 -4.06 -1.89 -18.15
N GLN A 89 -2.77 -1.75 -17.83
CA GLN A 89 -1.62 -2.14 -18.64
C GLN A 89 -0.58 -2.87 -17.76
N ALA A 90 0.20 -3.76 -18.39
CA ALA A 90 1.35 -4.40 -17.77
C ALA A 90 2.62 -3.56 -17.97
N GLY A 91 3.66 -3.82 -17.16
CA GLY A 91 4.94 -3.12 -17.19
C GLY A 91 5.12 -2.16 -16.03
N VAL A 92 6.05 -1.21 -16.17
CA VAL A 92 6.35 -0.23 -15.13
C VAL A 92 5.36 0.92 -15.19
N LEU A 93 4.53 1.04 -14.16
CA LEU A 93 3.61 2.17 -13.96
C LEU A 93 4.09 3.04 -12.80
N ARG A 94 3.65 4.29 -12.78
CA ARG A 94 4.00 5.26 -11.75
C ARG A 94 2.74 5.85 -11.14
N ILE A 95 2.73 5.98 -9.82
CA ILE A 95 1.75 6.76 -9.08
C ILE A 95 2.42 8.10 -8.78
N PRO A 96 2.00 9.19 -9.44
CA PRO A 96 2.61 10.49 -9.19
C PRO A 96 2.31 10.99 -7.77
N PRO A 97 3.06 12.01 -7.30
CA PRO A 97 2.83 12.64 -6.01
C PRO A 97 1.39 13.15 -5.83
N PHE A 98 0.76 12.77 -4.72
CA PHE A 98 -0.45 13.44 -4.23
C PHE A 98 -0.07 14.74 -3.56
N GLN A 99 -0.94 15.74 -3.62
CA GLN A 99 -0.68 17.05 -3.00
C GLN A 99 -1.75 17.38 -1.97
N LEU A 100 -1.32 17.89 -0.81
CA LEU A 100 -2.16 18.43 0.25
C LEU A 100 -1.59 19.78 0.68
N GLY A 101 -2.25 20.87 0.32
CA GLY A 101 -1.69 22.21 0.55
C GLY A 101 -0.33 22.41 -0.14
N ASN A 102 0.73 22.56 0.66
CA ASN A 102 2.12 22.68 0.20
C ASN A 102 2.93 21.38 0.32
N GLU A 103 2.34 20.32 0.87
CA GLU A 103 2.98 19.02 1.01
C GLU A 103 2.64 18.11 -0.16
N GLN A 104 3.56 17.18 -0.44
CA GLN A 104 3.37 16.18 -1.49
C GLN A 104 3.94 14.83 -1.07
N THR A 105 3.32 13.74 -1.53
CA THR A 105 3.84 12.39 -1.32
C THR A 105 5.04 12.12 -2.23
N GLU A 106 5.73 11.01 -1.98
CA GLU A 106 6.71 10.48 -2.92
C GLU A 106 6.02 9.80 -4.11
N GLU A 107 6.70 9.77 -5.27
CA GLU A 107 6.28 8.97 -6.43
C GLU A 107 6.49 7.48 -6.12
N ILE A 108 5.48 6.66 -6.41
CA ILE A 108 5.57 5.21 -6.24
C ILE A 108 5.70 4.57 -7.62
N GLN A 109 6.80 3.85 -7.85
CA GLN A 109 6.98 3.03 -9.04
C GLN A 109 6.49 1.61 -8.78
N LEU A 110 5.66 1.08 -9.67
CA LEU A 110 5.08 -0.26 -9.59
C LEU A 110 5.46 -1.08 -10.82
N GLU A 111 5.77 -2.35 -10.60
CA GLU A 111 5.92 -3.35 -11.66
C GLU A 111 4.63 -4.18 -11.75
N ILE A 112 3.92 -4.06 -12.87
CA ILE A 112 2.67 -4.75 -13.13
C ILE A 112 2.93 -5.96 -14.01
N ALA A 113 2.66 -7.16 -13.50
CA ALA A 113 2.74 -8.39 -14.25
C ALA A 113 1.61 -8.49 -15.29
N ASP A 114 1.94 -9.02 -16.47
CA ASP A 114 0.92 -9.43 -17.45
C ASP A 114 0.14 -10.62 -16.88
N ARG A 115 -1.20 -10.50 -16.87
CA ARG A 115 -2.10 -11.56 -16.43
C ARG A 115 -1.81 -12.91 -17.09
N LYS A 116 -1.53 -12.93 -18.40
CA LYS A 116 -1.27 -14.18 -19.13
C LYS A 116 0.01 -14.84 -18.65
N SER A 117 1.07 -14.05 -18.42
CA SER A 117 2.34 -14.57 -17.88
C SER A 117 2.20 -15.00 -16.42
N HIS A 118 1.43 -14.27 -15.62
CA HIS A 118 1.23 -14.59 -14.21
C HIS A 118 0.42 -15.88 -14.01
N GLN A 119 -0.63 -16.08 -14.83
CA GLN A 119 -1.43 -17.31 -14.81
C GLN A 119 -0.65 -18.55 -15.25
N MET A 120 0.30 -18.42 -16.20
CA MET A 120 1.17 -19.53 -16.58
C MET A 120 2.20 -19.90 -15.51
N ALA A 121 2.52 -18.96 -14.60
CA ALA A 121 3.48 -19.15 -13.51
C ALA A 121 2.84 -19.67 -12.19
N LEU A 122 1.51 -19.75 -12.10
CA LEU A 122 0.79 -20.17 -10.89
C LEU A 122 0.13 -21.56 -11.08
N PRO A 123 0.71 -22.66 -10.57
CA PRO A 123 0.00 -23.92 -10.44
C PRO A 123 -0.86 -23.92 -9.17
N ILE A 124 -1.97 -23.16 -9.13
CA ILE A 124 -2.92 -23.20 -8.00
C ILE A 124 -4.36 -23.22 -8.52
N ASP A 125 -5.02 -24.36 -8.34
CA ASP A 125 -6.44 -24.59 -8.60
C ASP A 125 -7.27 -24.09 -7.41
N ILE A 126 -8.13 -23.09 -7.61
CA ILE A 126 -9.00 -22.55 -6.56
C ILE A 126 -10.41 -23.12 -6.78
N ALA A 127 -10.74 -24.20 -6.06
CA ALA A 127 -12.11 -24.70 -5.97
C ALA A 127 -12.86 -24.03 -4.81
N ALA A 128 -13.68 -23.01 -5.11
CA ALA A 128 -14.63 -22.46 -4.15
C ALA A 128 -15.97 -23.21 -4.25
N ARG A 129 -16.29 -24.05 -3.25
CA ARG A 129 -17.61 -24.66 -3.10
C ARG A 129 -18.48 -23.78 -2.20
N VAL A 130 -19.55 -23.24 -2.77
CA VAL A 130 -20.53 -22.36 -2.09
C VAL A 130 -21.78 -23.18 -1.72
N GLU A 131 -22.33 -22.88 -0.53
CA GLU A 131 -23.71 -23.11 -0.01
C GLU A 131 -23.83 -23.99 1.25
N PRO A 132 -24.83 -23.75 2.15
CA PRO A 132 -26.07 -22.94 1.96
C PRO A 132 -26.22 -21.72 2.90
N ARG A 133 -26.84 -20.61 2.44
CA ARG A 133 -28.28 -20.22 2.44
C ARG A 133 -28.90 -19.98 3.83
N GLN A 134 -28.72 -18.76 4.35
CA GLN A 134 -29.70 -17.86 5.01
C GLN A 134 -29.00 -16.98 6.06
N VAL A 135 -29.18 -15.65 5.98
CA VAL A 135 -28.62 -14.66 6.92
C VAL A 135 -29.76 -13.78 7.45
N TYR A 136 -29.85 -13.62 8.79
CA TYR A 136 -30.78 -12.70 9.46
C TYR A 136 -30.08 -11.37 9.80
N PRO A 137 -30.81 -10.24 9.91
CA PRO A 137 -30.23 -8.97 10.39
C PRO A 137 -29.80 -9.06 11.86
N GLN A 138 -28.75 -8.32 12.26
CA GLN A 138 -28.19 -8.17 13.63
C GLN A 138 -27.28 -9.29 14.20
N GLN A 139 -26.73 -10.21 13.39
CA GLN A 139 -25.67 -11.10 13.86
C GLN A 139 -24.26 -10.59 13.54
N GLN A 140 -23.38 -10.62 14.55
CA GLN A 140 -21.96 -10.34 14.42
C GLN A 140 -21.27 -11.56 13.76
N LEU A 141 -20.71 -11.37 12.56
CA LEU A 141 -19.92 -12.41 11.89
C LEU A 141 -18.48 -12.38 12.40
N VAL A 142 -17.95 -13.55 12.77
CA VAL A 142 -16.52 -13.75 12.99
C VAL A 142 -15.94 -14.27 11.68
N LEU A 143 -15.07 -13.48 11.04
CA LEU A 143 -14.39 -13.86 9.80
C LEU A 143 -13.05 -14.53 10.16
N GLU A 144 -12.97 -15.85 10.02
CA GLU A 144 -11.71 -16.59 10.16
C GLU A 144 -11.07 -16.75 8.78
N ILE A 145 -9.95 -16.06 8.54
CA ILE A 145 -9.16 -16.20 7.32
C ILE A 145 -7.98 -17.14 7.61
N ARG A 146 -7.99 -18.33 7.01
CA ARG A 146 -6.87 -19.29 7.08
C ARG A 146 -6.13 -19.34 5.74
N LEU A 147 -4.83 -19.05 5.76
CA LEU A 147 -3.96 -19.10 4.59
C LEU A 147 -3.14 -20.39 4.63
N GLU A 148 -3.41 -21.34 3.74
CA GLU A 148 -2.61 -22.56 3.61
C GLU A 148 -1.64 -22.43 2.44
N ARG A 149 -0.33 -22.59 2.71
CA ARG A 149 0.73 -22.58 1.70
C ARG A 149 1.14 -24.02 1.38
N GLY A 150 0.77 -24.49 0.19
CA GLY A 150 1.33 -25.73 -0.37
C GLY A 150 2.76 -25.49 -0.83
N VAL A 151 3.73 -26.18 -0.24
CA VAL A 151 5.08 -26.28 -0.81
C VAL A 151 5.02 -27.40 -1.85
N LEU A 152 5.16 -27.06 -3.13
CA LEU A 152 5.46 -28.03 -4.17
C LEU A 152 6.86 -28.57 -3.92
N VAL A 153 6.96 -29.84 -3.53
CA VAL A 153 8.22 -30.57 -3.54
C VAL A 153 8.35 -31.15 -4.96
N GLU A 154 9.04 -30.44 -5.84
CA GLU A 154 9.33 -30.90 -7.20
C GLU A 154 10.69 -31.63 -7.19
N ASN A 155 10.61 -32.97 -7.08
CA ASN A 155 11.56 -33.98 -7.56
C ASN A 155 13.08 -33.70 -7.44
N GLU A 156 13.73 -34.25 -6.41
CA GLU A 156 15.07 -34.80 -6.59
C GLU A 156 14.97 -36.25 -7.04
N SER A 157 15.18 -36.47 -8.35
CA SER A 157 15.41 -37.80 -8.92
C SER A 157 16.88 -38.20 -8.76
N LEU A 158 17.14 -39.42 -8.33
CA LEU A 158 18.25 -40.23 -8.85
C LEU A 158 17.78 -41.69 -9.00
N THR A 159 17.54 -42.05 -10.26
CA THR A 159 17.49 -43.42 -10.84
C THR A 159 18.95 -43.96 -10.92
N PRO A 160 19.25 -45.27 -11.04
CA PRO A 160 18.42 -46.47 -11.23
C PRO A 160 18.44 -47.51 -10.09
#